data_AF-A0A016TG99-F1
#
_entry.id   AF-A0A016TG99-F1
#
_cell.length_a   1.000
_cell.length_b   1.000
_cell.length_c   1.000
_cell.angle_alpha   90.00
_cell.angle_beta   90.00
_cell.angle_gamma   90.00
#
_symmetry.space_group_name_H-M   'P 1'
#
loop_
_entity.id
_entity.type
_entity.pdbx_description
1 polymer ?
#
loop_
_entity_poly.entity_id
_entity_poly.type
_entity_poly.pdbx_seq_one_letter_code
_entity_poly.pdbx_strand_id
1 'polypeptide(L)' 'MPIDPNDPQFGNVYQPDGVTRPHEIVWGCGYYEYCCGYECCRGGGVGAIGYSASIGWAFALVYIARAYLV' A
#
# COMPACT_ATOMS: atom_id res chain seq x y z
N MET A 1 -2.18 -20.64 0.04
CA MET A 1 -2.64 -21.75 0.91
C MET A 1 -3.56 -22.66 0.10
N PRO A 2 -3.36 -23.99 0.09
CA PRO A 2 -4.22 -24.90 -0.65
C PRO A 2 -5.65 -24.95 -0.07
N ILE A 3 -6.66 -25.02 -0.93
CA ILE A 3 -8.07 -25.13 -0.51
C ILE A 3 -8.43 -26.61 -0.33
N ASP A 4 -9.11 -26.95 0.78
CA ASP A 4 -9.65 -28.29 0.96
C ASP A 4 -10.80 -28.55 -0.05
N PRO A 5 -10.75 -29.63 -0.86
CA PRO A 5 -11.80 -29.97 -1.80
C PRO A 5 -13.20 -30.12 -1.17
N ASN A 6 -13.28 -30.44 0.13
CA ASN A 6 -14.49 -30.64 0.89
C ASN A 6 -14.87 -29.43 1.77
N ASP A 7 -14.19 -28.30 1.61
CA ASP A 7 -14.55 -27.08 2.33
C ASP A 7 -16.00 -26.66 1.94
N PRO A 8 -16.94 -26.53 2.90
CA PRO A 8 -18.34 -26.23 2.59
C PRO A 8 -18.55 -24.79 2.08
N GLN A 9 -17.62 -23.86 2.34
CA GLN A 9 -17.70 -22.48 1.85
C GLN A 9 -17.12 -22.35 0.43
N PHE A 10 -16.00 -23.03 0.15
CA PHE A 10 -15.32 -22.99 -1.16
C PHE A 10 -15.64 -24.19 -2.07
N GLY A 11 -16.45 -25.13 -1.58
CA GLY A 11 -16.87 -26.35 -2.29
C GLY A 11 -17.62 -26.07 -3.59
N ASN A 12 -18.31 -24.94 -3.66
CA ASN A 12 -19.17 -24.53 -4.78
C ASN A 12 -18.56 -23.39 -5.62
N VAL A 13 -17.27 -23.08 -5.46
CA VAL A 13 -16.59 -22.06 -6.28
C VAL A 13 -15.97 -22.73 -7.49
N TYR A 14 -16.47 -22.38 -8.66
CA TYR A 14 -15.98 -22.85 -9.95
C TYR A 14 -15.48 -21.68 -10.79
N GLN A 15 -14.54 -21.96 -11.68
CA GLN A 15 -14.14 -21.03 -12.74
C GLN A 15 -15.32 -20.86 -13.74
N PRO A 16 -15.26 -19.85 -14.62
CA PRO A 16 -16.32 -19.61 -15.61
C PRO A 16 -16.62 -20.79 -16.54
N ASP A 17 -15.70 -21.75 -16.64
CA ASP A 17 -15.90 -22.98 -17.41
C ASP A 17 -16.84 -24.00 -16.73
N GLY A 18 -17.18 -23.80 -15.46
CA GLY A 18 -18.09 -24.64 -14.68
C GLY A 18 -17.54 -26.02 -14.28
N VAL A 19 -16.29 -26.32 -14.62
CA VAL A 19 -15.65 -27.64 -14.38
C VAL A 19 -14.36 -27.51 -13.58
N THR A 20 -13.63 -26.42 -13.74
CA THR A 20 -12.33 -26.25 -13.09
C THR A 20 -12.50 -25.53 -11.76
N ARG A 21 -11.91 -26.10 -10.71
CA ARG A 21 -11.91 -25.53 -9.36
C ARG A 21 -10.58 -24.81 -9.09
N PRO A 22 -10.58 -23.63 -8.44
CA PRO A 22 -9.35 -23.01 -8.00
C PRO A 22 -8.67 -23.89 -6.93
N HIS A 23 -7.36 -24.11 -7.07
CA HIS A 23 -6.57 -24.88 -6.10
C HIS A 23 -6.05 -23.99 -4.94
N GLU A 24 -6.03 -22.68 -5.16
CA GLU A 24 -5.56 -21.67 -4.22
C GLU A 24 -6.41 -20.39 -4.38
N ILE A 25 -6.72 -19.76 -3.25
CA ILE A 25 -7.24 -18.38 -3.21
C ILE A 25 -6.16 -17.51 -2.62
N VAL A 26 -5.73 -16.53 -3.42
CA VAL A 26 -4.90 -15.43 -2.94
C VAL A 26 -5.78 -14.21 -2.80
N TRP A 27 -5.68 -13.57 -1.64
CA TRP A 27 -6.27 -12.26 -1.46
C TRP A 27 -5.30 -11.23 -2.06
N GLY A 28 -5.81 -10.38 -2.94
CA GLY A 28 -5.04 -9.36 -3.64
C GLY A 28 -5.89 -8.12 -3.84
N CYS A 29 -5.23 -6.98 -3.96
CA CYS A 29 -5.90 -5.71 -4.16
C CYS A 29 -6.02 -5.37 -5.65
N GLY A 30 -6.84 -4.36 -5.97
CA GLY A 30 -7.03 -3.91 -7.35
C GLY A 30 -5.72 -3.48 -8.02
N TYR A 31 -5.76 -3.27 -9.34
CA TYR A 31 -4.56 -2.98 -10.14
C TYR A 31 -3.71 -1.78 -9.65
N TYR A 32 -4.35 -0.79 -8.99
CA TYR A 32 -3.68 0.39 -8.42
C TYR A 32 -3.66 0.38 -6.89
N GLU A 33 -3.72 -0.79 -6.26
CA GLU A 33 -3.75 -0.95 -4.81
C GLU A 33 -2.66 -1.92 -4.35
N TYR A 34 -2.26 -1.79 -3.08
CA TYR A 34 -1.32 -2.68 -2.42
C TYR A 34 -1.94 -3.25 -1.13
N CYS A 35 -1.53 -4.46 -0.79
CA CYS A 35 -1.96 -5.09 0.46
C CYS A 35 -1.26 -4.42 1.65
N CYS A 36 -2.03 -3.85 2.57
CA CYS A 36 -1.55 -3.25 3.82
C CYS A 36 -2.09 -4.02 5.02
N GLY A 37 -1.69 -5.29 5.14
CA GLY A 37 -2.29 -6.24 6.08
C GLY A 37 -3.46 -6.99 5.43
N TYR A 38 -4.63 -6.94 6.05
CA TYR A 38 -5.88 -7.54 5.54
C TYR A 38 -6.76 -6.56 4.75
N GLU A 39 -6.27 -5.33 4.52
CA GLU A 39 -6.99 -4.26 3.81
C GLU A 39 -6.21 -3.79 2.58
N CYS A 40 -6.95 -3.24 1.61
CA CYS A 40 -6.39 -2.71 0.37
C CYS A 40 -6.12 -1.22 0.50
N CYS A 41 -4.84 -0.85 0.38
CA CYS A 41 -4.41 0.52 0.38
C CYS A 41 -4.15 1.00 -1.05
N ARG A 42 -4.50 2.24 -1.36
CA ARG A 42 -4.30 2.82 -2.70
C ARG A 42 -2.81 3.00 -3.00
N GLY A 43 -2.33 2.30 -4.01
CA GLY A 43 -0.96 2.38 -4.53
C GLY A 43 -0.75 3.65 -5.33
N GLY A 44 -0.03 4.60 -4.75
CA GLY A 44 0.51 5.76 -5.46
C GLY A 44 -0.35 7.01 -5.40
N GLY A 45 -0.06 7.86 -4.42
CA GLY A 45 -0.52 9.25 -4.37
C GLY A 45 -0.36 9.85 -2.98
N VAL A 46 0.65 10.70 -2.82
CA VAL A 46 1.00 11.51 -1.62
C VAL A 46 1.79 10.86 -0.48
N GLY A 47 2.85 10.13 -0.84
CA GLY A 47 4.10 10.19 -0.08
C GLY A 47 5.03 11.27 -0.66
N ALA A 48 4.49 12.44 -1.05
CA ALA A 48 5.32 13.56 -1.46
C ALA A 48 6.01 14.07 -0.20
N ILE A 49 7.19 13.51 0.07
CA ILE A 49 8.33 14.09 0.77
C ILE A 49 8.01 15.47 1.34
N GLY A 50 7.25 15.49 2.44
CA GLY A 50 6.97 16.70 3.16
C GLY A 50 8.20 16.94 4.00
N TYR A 51 9.22 17.55 3.42
CA TYR A 51 10.26 18.21 4.19
C TYR A 51 9.53 19.10 5.19
N SER A 52 9.40 18.64 6.43
CA SER A 52 9.15 19.52 7.55
C SER A 52 10.43 20.31 7.73
N ALA A 53 10.67 21.26 6.80
CA ALA A 53 11.52 22.39 7.07
C ALA A 53 10.82 23.10 8.22
N SER A 54 11.20 22.71 9.44
CA SER A 54 10.73 23.39 10.63
C SER A 54 11.01 24.86 10.39
N ILE A 55 10.04 25.72 10.71
CA ILE A 55 10.21 27.17 10.62
C ILE A 55 11.51 27.59 11.35
N GLY A 56 11.92 26.86 12.38
CA GLY A 56 13.21 26.99 13.05
C GLY A 56 14.43 26.83 12.14
N TRP A 57 14.44 25.87 11.20
CA TRP A 57 15.52 25.71 10.23
C TRP A 57 15.65 26.91 9.30
N ALA A 58 14.53 27.49 8.86
CA ALA A 58 14.55 28.69 8.05
C ALA A 58 15.14 29.89 8.82
N PHE A 59 14.77 30.07 10.09
CA PHE A 59 15.34 31.12 10.93
C PHE A 59 16.83 30.92 11.22
N ALA A 60 17.28 29.68 11.45
CA ALA A 60 18.68 29.36 11.65
C ALA A 60 19.54 29.72 10.43
N LEU A 61 19.06 29.39 9.22
CA LEU A 61 19.75 29.75 7.98
C LEU A 61 19.84 31.26 7.79
N VAL A 62 18.77 32.00 8.08
CA VAL A 62 18.79 33.48 7.99
C VAL A 62 19.74 34.10 9.01
N TYR A 63 19.77 33.60 10.24
CA TYR A 63 20.69 34.08 11.28
C TYR A 63 22.16 33.87 10.88
N ILE A 64 22.51 32.66 10.42
CA ILE A 64 23.86 32.34 9.97
C ILE A 64 24.23 33.22 8.77
N ALA A 65 23.38 33.33 7.76
CA ALA A 65 23.63 34.19 6.61
C ALA A 65 23.90 35.65 7.02
N ARG A 66 23.13 36.18 7.98
CA ARG A 66 23.35 37.53 8.53
C ARG A 66 24.67 37.67 9.28
N ALA A 67 25.07 36.66 10.04
CA ALA A 67 26.29 36.71 10.85
C ALA A 67 27.58 36.59 10.03
N TYR A 68 27.53 35.95 8.85
CA TYR A 68 28.71 35.74 8.00
C TYR A 68 28.79 36.65 6.76
N LEU A 69 27.70 37.34 6.40
CA LEU A 69 27.65 38.26 5.25
C LEU A 69 27.62 39.75 5.64
N VAL A 70 27.86 40.08 6.92
CA VAL A 70 28.03 41.45 7.43
C VAL A 70 29.39 41.58 8.09
#